data_AF-A0AAE4ATX4-F1
#
_entry.id   AF-A0AAE4ATX4-F1
#
_cell.length_a   1.000
_cell.length_b   1.000
_cell.length_c   1.000
_cell.angle_alpha   90.00
_cell.angle_beta   90.00
_cell.angle_gamma   90.00
#
_symmetry.space_group_name_H-M   'P 1'
#
loop_
_entity.id
_entity.type
_entity.pdbx_description
1 polymer ?
#
loop_
_entity_poly.entity_id
_entity_poly.type
_entity_poly.pdbx_seq_one_letter_code
_entity_poly.pdbx_strand_id
1 'polypeptide(L)'
;MSLGDLAACAGREVEARHDFFVDWFAGRAGEADLMRSRTAFDPGFVRIAPDGTVQDLDAVFSMLAARRGSVPAGALQIETEIETAVALPGDAVQLLYIERQRTPDGPTARRSSALFVADPTAPEGVVWRWLHETWVDQAQA
;
A
#
# COMPACT_ATOMS: atom_id res chain seq x y z
N MET A 1 13.00 -10.36 -14.72
CA MET A 1 12.09 -11.09 -13.80
C MET A 1 10.97 -11.68 -14.65
N SER A 2 10.45 -12.88 -14.37
CA SER A 2 9.28 -13.34 -15.15
C SER A 2 8.02 -12.58 -14.70
N LEU A 3 6.95 -12.58 -15.50
CA LEU A 3 5.68 -11.94 -15.13
C LEU A 3 5.11 -12.50 -13.82
N GLY A 4 5.11 -13.83 -13.69
CA GLY A 4 4.60 -14.50 -12.49
C GLY A 4 5.40 -14.09 -11.24
N ASP A 5 6.71 -13.92 -11.39
CA ASP A 5 7.58 -13.45 -10.31
C ASP A 5 7.28 -11.99 -9.95
N LEU A 6 7.07 -11.11 -10.95
CA LEU A 6 6.82 -9.68 -10.71
C LEU A 6 5.49 -9.44 -10.00
N ALA A 7 4.43 -10.13 -10.41
CA ALA A 7 3.13 -10.07 -9.75
C ALA A 7 3.22 -10.59 -8.30
N ALA A 8 3.98 -11.66 -8.06
CA ALA A 8 4.21 -12.18 -6.71
C ALA A 8 5.00 -11.21 -5.83
N CYS A 9 6.03 -10.56 -6.37
CA CYS A 9 6.77 -9.49 -5.68
C CYS A 9 5.87 -8.32 -5.30
N ALA A 10 5.04 -7.85 -6.24
CA ALA A 10 4.08 -6.78 -5.98
C ALA A 10 3.01 -7.19 -4.95
N GLY A 11 2.54 -8.44 -4.96
CA GLY A 11 1.62 -8.96 -3.94
C GLY A 11 2.23 -8.94 -2.54
N ARG A 12 3.47 -9.43 -2.39
CA ARG A 12 4.20 -9.36 -1.10
C ARG A 12 4.44 -7.93 -0.65
N GLU A 13 4.74 -7.02 -1.57
CA GLU A 13 4.89 -5.60 -1.24
C GLU A 13 3.57 -4.99 -0.74
N VAL A 14 2.42 -5.35 -1.34
CA VAL A 14 1.10 -4.94 -0.84
C VAL A 14 0.92 -5.43 0.60
N GLU A 15 1.14 -6.71 0.88
CA GLU A 15 1.00 -7.28 2.23
C GLU A 15 1.93 -6.59 3.23
N ALA A 16 3.24 -6.55 2.95
CA ALA A 16 4.26 -5.94 3.81
C ALA A 16 4.00 -4.46 4.08
N ARG A 17 3.43 -3.73 3.10
CA ARG A 17 3.05 -2.32 3.24
C ARG A 17 1.95 -2.12 4.27
N HIS A 18 0.91 -2.97 4.23
CA HIS A 18 -0.23 -2.84 5.13
C HIS A 18 0.12 -3.35 6.53
N ASP A 19 0.96 -4.38 6.66
CA ASP A 19 1.53 -4.80 7.94
C ASP A 19 2.31 -3.65 8.60
N PHE A 20 3.15 -2.96 7.82
CA PHE A 20 3.85 -1.76 8.28
C PHE A 20 2.86 -0.69 8.76
N PHE A 21 1.76 -0.42 8.04
CA PHE A 21 0.77 0.57 8.46
C PHE A 21 0.10 0.19 9.79
N VAL A 22 -0.24 -1.08 9.97
CA VAL A 22 -0.82 -1.59 11.22
C VAL A 22 0.13 -1.35 12.40
N ASP A 23 1.43 -1.67 12.24
CA ASP A 23 2.43 -1.45 13.28
C ASP A 23 2.74 0.04 13.49
N TRP A 24 2.80 0.82 12.42
CA TRP A 24 3.11 2.25 12.45
C TRP A 24 2.02 3.06 13.15
N PHE A 25 0.75 2.85 12.77
CA PHE A 25 -0.37 3.54 13.41
C PHE A 25 -0.60 3.09 14.84
N ALA A 26 -0.18 1.87 15.22
CA ALA A 26 -0.15 1.42 16.60
C ALA A 26 1.09 1.90 17.39
N GLY A 27 2.03 2.61 16.75
CA GLY A 27 3.26 3.11 17.37
C GLY A 27 4.32 2.03 17.66
N ARG A 28 4.16 0.81 17.13
CA ARG A 28 5.09 -0.31 17.29
C ARG A 28 6.30 -0.20 16.36
N ALA A 29 6.11 0.36 15.17
CA ALA A 29 7.20 0.64 14.23
C ALA A 29 7.93 1.95 14.58
N GLY A 30 9.24 1.98 14.31
CA GLY A 30 10.13 3.11 14.56
C GLY A 30 10.53 3.84 13.27
N GLU A 31 11.34 4.90 13.41
CA GLU A 31 11.78 5.73 12.28
C GLU A 31 12.56 4.94 11.22
N ALA A 32 13.35 3.95 11.64
CA ALA A 32 14.06 3.06 10.71
C ALA A 32 13.10 2.27 9.81
N ASP A 33 11.93 1.88 10.34
CA ASP A 33 10.90 1.18 9.58
C ASP A 33 10.20 2.13 8.59
N LEU A 34 9.98 3.40 8.96
CA LEU A 34 9.47 4.42 8.04
C LEU A 34 10.46 4.69 6.90
N MET A 35 11.75 4.78 7.21
CA MET A 35 12.80 4.97 6.21
C MET A 35 12.89 3.77 5.27
N ARG A 36 12.85 2.53 5.79
CA ARG A 36 12.77 1.31 4.97
C ARG A 36 11.48 1.27 4.15
N SER A 37 10.36 1.69 4.72
CA SER A 37 9.07 1.79 4.03
C SER A 37 9.20 2.67 2.79
N ARG A 38 9.86 3.82 2.91
CA ARG A 38 10.06 4.79 1.83
C ARG A 38 10.85 4.25 0.64
N THR A 39 11.76 3.29 0.85
CA THR A 39 12.57 2.74 -0.25
C THR A 39 11.79 1.82 -1.18
N ALA A 40 10.54 1.48 -0.87
CA ALA A 40 9.67 0.78 -1.82
C ALA A 40 8.86 1.73 -2.70
N PHE A 41 9.08 3.05 -2.66
CA PHE A 41 8.36 3.99 -3.50
C PHE A 41 9.29 4.63 -4.51
N ASP A 42 8.82 4.70 -5.75
CA ASP A 42 9.50 5.45 -6.79
C ASP A 42 9.45 6.96 -6.45
N PRO A 43 10.52 7.75 -6.71
CA PRO A 43 10.52 9.19 -6.43
C PRO A 43 9.38 10.00 -7.04
N GLY A 44 8.81 9.55 -8.17
CA GLY A 44 7.61 10.17 -8.76
C GLY A 44 6.32 9.40 -8.50
N PHE A 45 6.24 8.65 -7.40
CA PHE A 45 5.01 8.03 -6.93
C PHE A 45 3.88 9.06 -6.77
N VAL A 46 2.68 8.66 -7.20
CA VAL A 46 1.45 9.41 -7.01
C VAL A 46 0.35 8.50 -6.47
N ARG A 47 -0.38 9.00 -5.47
CA ARG A 47 -1.58 8.40 -4.91
C ARG A 47 -2.79 9.28 -5.18
N ILE A 48 -3.89 8.68 -5.60
CA ILE A 48 -5.23 9.25 -5.53
C ILE A 48 -5.97 8.55 -4.39
N ALA A 49 -6.24 9.30 -3.32
CA ALA A 49 -6.95 8.81 -2.15
C ALA A 49 -8.45 8.58 -2.45
N PRO A 50 -9.18 7.84 -1.59
CA PRO A 50 -10.60 7.56 -1.80
C PRO A 50 -11.51 8.79 -1.87
N ASP A 51 -11.07 9.93 -1.34
CA ASP A 51 -11.77 11.22 -1.42
C ASP A 51 -11.41 12.04 -2.69
N GLY A 52 -10.59 11.47 -3.57
CA GLY A 52 -10.12 12.10 -4.82
C GLY A 52 -8.88 12.99 -4.64
N THR A 53 -8.35 13.14 -3.42
CA THR A 53 -7.15 13.94 -3.18
C THR A 53 -5.94 13.29 -3.85
N VAL A 54 -5.22 14.08 -4.64
CA VAL A 54 -3.94 13.67 -5.27
C VAL A 54 -2.80 13.99 -4.30
N GLN A 55 -1.96 13.00 -4.03
CA GLN A 55 -0.82 13.08 -3.12
C GLN A 55 0.43 12.55 -3.81
N ASP A 56 1.52 13.30 -3.74
CA ASP A 56 2.84 12.80 -4.11
C ASP A 56 3.47 12.01 -2.95
N LEU A 57 4.69 11.51 -3.18
CA LEU A 57 5.44 10.76 -2.19
C LEU A 57 5.65 11.54 -0.88
N ASP A 58 5.97 12.83 -0.95
CA ASP A 58 6.25 13.63 0.24
C ASP A 58 5.00 13.91 1.06
N ALA A 59 3.87 14.16 0.41
CA ALA A 59 2.57 14.29 1.04
C ALA A 59 2.16 13.00 1.77
N VAL A 60 2.36 11.83 1.14
CA VAL A 60 2.07 10.53 1.76
C VAL A 60 2.92 10.32 3.00
N PHE A 61 4.24 10.55 2.93
CA PHE A 61 5.12 10.32 4.08
C PHE A 61 4.95 11.36 5.18
N SER A 62 4.60 12.59 4.84
CA SER A 62 4.21 13.61 5.84
C SER A 62 2.95 13.20 6.60
N MET A 63 1.96 12.64 5.89
CA MET A 63 0.74 12.10 6.50
C MET A 63 1.06 10.90 7.41
N LEU A 64 1.93 9.97 6.98
CA LEU A 64 2.36 8.84 7.80
C LEU A 64 3.06 9.34 9.07
N ALA A 65 4.03 10.26 8.94
CA ALA A 65 4.75 10.85 10.08
C ALA A 65 3.79 11.45 11.13
N ALA A 66 2.76 12.16 10.69
CA ALA A 66 1.77 12.78 11.57
C ALA A 66 0.85 11.78 12.30
N ARG A 67 0.77 10.53 11.84
CA ARG A 67 -0.18 9.51 12.33
C ARG A 67 0.46 8.38 13.13
N ARG A 68 1.77 8.43 13.40
CA ARG A 68 2.42 7.40 14.22
C ARG A 68 1.75 7.29 15.59
N GLY A 69 1.36 6.08 15.97
CA GLY A 69 0.70 5.84 17.27
C GLY A 69 -0.69 6.48 17.41
N SER A 70 -1.34 6.88 16.31
CA SER A 70 -2.67 7.49 16.36
C SER A 70 -3.80 6.50 16.66
N VAL A 71 -3.52 5.19 16.63
CA VAL A 71 -4.51 4.12 16.85
C VAL A 71 -4.05 3.25 18.02
N PRO A 72 -4.93 2.86 18.96
CA PRO A 72 -4.57 1.90 20.00
C PRO A 72 -4.08 0.57 19.44
N ALA A 73 -3.15 -0.09 20.15
CA ALA A 73 -2.64 -1.39 19.73
C ALA A 73 -3.77 -2.42 19.57
N GLY A 74 -3.82 -3.08 18.41
CA GLY A 74 -4.83 -4.09 18.08
C GLY A 74 -6.17 -3.53 17.57
N ALA A 75 -6.33 -2.20 17.51
CA ALA A 75 -7.58 -1.58 17.08
C ALA A 75 -7.69 -1.43 15.54
N LEU A 76 -6.59 -1.59 14.82
CA LEU A 76 -6.54 -1.65 13.36
C LEU A 76 -6.08 -3.04 12.92
N GLN A 77 -6.86 -3.65 12.04
CA GLN A 77 -6.47 -4.83 11.27
C GLN A 77 -6.71 -4.52 9.80
N ILE A 78 -5.81 -4.98 8.94
CA ILE A 78 -5.92 -4.80 7.50
C ILE A 78 -5.71 -6.18 6.85
N GLU A 79 -6.63 -6.56 5.98
CA GLU A 79 -6.54 -7.74 5.14
C GLU A 79 -6.52 -7.29 3.67
N THR A 80 -5.61 -7.84 2.87
CA THR A 80 -5.50 -7.54 1.43
C THR A 80 -5.71 -8.79 0.60
N GLU A 81 -6.41 -8.66 -0.52
CA GLU A 81 -6.66 -9.75 -1.46
C GLU A 81 -6.43 -9.26 -2.89
N ILE A 82 -5.46 -9.87 -3.59
CA ILE A 82 -5.16 -9.56 -4.99
C ILE A 82 -6.26 -10.16 -5.87
N GLU A 83 -7.06 -9.31 -6.50
CA GLU A 83 -8.16 -9.69 -7.38
C GLU A 83 -7.65 -9.96 -8.81
N THR A 84 -6.68 -9.18 -9.29
CA THR A 84 -6.15 -9.28 -10.65
C THR A 84 -4.73 -8.74 -10.74
N ALA A 85 -3.90 -9.33 -11.60
CA ALA A 85 -2.59 -8.81 -11.98
C ALA A 85 -2.47 -8.72 -13.51
N VAL A 86 -2.00 -7.59 -14.02
CA VAL A 86 -1.83 -7.33 -15.46
C VAL A 86 -0.39 -6.90 -15.73
N ALA A 87 0.27 -7.62 -16.62
CA ALA A 87 1.59 -7.24 -17.13
C ALA A 87 1.50 -5.94 -17.94
N LEU A 88 2.47 -5.05 -17.74
CA LEU A 88 2.64 -3.86 -18.55
C LEU A 88 4.05 -3.82 -19.14
N PRO A 89 4.28 -3.10 -20.26
CA PRO A 89 5.62 -2.89 -20.79
C PRO A 89 6.56 -2.26 -19.75
N GLY A 90 7.85 -2.58 -19.84
CA GLY A 90 8.89 -1.97 -18.99
C GLY A 90 9.01 -2.59 -17.59
N ASP A 91 8.91 -3.91 -17.49
CA ASP A 91 9.00 -4.66 -16.22
C ASP A 91 8.06 -4.09 -15.14
N ALA A 92 6.83 -3.80 -15.56
CA ALA A 92 5.79 -3.24 -14.73
C ALA A 92 4.60 -4.19 -14.61
N VAL A 93 3.90 -4.11 -13.47
CA VAL A 93 2.68 -4.86 -13.22
C VAL A 93 1.65 -3.95 -12.56
N GLN A 94 0.42 -4.02 -13.07
CA GLN A 94 -0.72 -3.40 -12.42
C GLN A 94 -1.46 -4.45 -11.59
N LEU A 95 -1.64 -4.16 -10.31
CA LEU A 95 -2.48 -4.95 -9.43
C LEU A 95 -3.83 -4.26 -9.22
N LEU A 96 -4.88 -5.06 -9.24
CA LEU A 96 -6.15 -4.73 -8.62
C LEU A 96 -6.27 -5.57 -7.36
N TYR A 97 -6.47 -4.93 -6.22
CA TYR A 97 -6.66 -5.61 -4.96
C TYR A 97 -7.72 -4.91 -4.12
N ILE A 98 -8.33 -5.65 -3.22
CA ILE A 98 -9.19 -5.09 -2.19
C ILE A 98 -8.49 -5.11 -0.84
N GLU A 99 -8.64 -4.02 -0.11
CA GLU A 99 -8.20 -3.85 1.27
C GLU A 99 -9.43 -3.76 2.17
N ARG A 100 -9.51 -4.64 3.17
CA ARG A 100 -10.56 -4.66 4.19
C ARG A 100 -9.95 -4.26 5.52
N GLN A 101 -10.47 -3.21 6.14
CA GLN A 101 -9.98 -2.74 7.43
C GLN A 101 -11.02 -2.98 8.51
N ARG A 102 -10.58 -3.43 9.67
CA ARG A 102 -11.35 -3.35 10.92
C ARG A 102 -10.76 -2.23 11.74
N THR A 103 -11.57 -1.22 12.04
CA THR A 103 -11.17 -0.04 12.82
C THR A 103 -12.12 0.15 14.01
N PRO A 104 -11.80 1.02 14.98
CA PRO A 104 -12.71 1.34 16.09
C PRO A 104 -14.05 1.94 15.63
N ASP A 105 -14.05 2.63 14.48
CA ASP A 105 -15.23 3.30 13.92
C ASP A 105 -16.10 2.35 13.09
N GLY A 106 -15.68 1.10 12.92
CA GLY A 106 -16.35 0.08 12.15
C GLY A 106 -15.49 -0.48 11.01
N PRO A 107 -15.98 -1.52 10.32
CA PRO A 107 -15.30 -2.07 9.16
C PRO A 107 -15.40 -1.12 7.96
N THR A 108 -14.32 -1.01 7.20
CA THR A 108 -14.27 -0.31 5.92
C THR A 108 -13.62 -1.20 4.86
N ALA A 109 -13.89 -0.91 3.60
CA ALA A 109 -13.21 -1.55 2.49
C ALA A 109 -12.92 -0.54 1.39
N ARG A 110 -11.81 -0.74 0.69
CA ARG A 110 -11.47 0.03 -0.50
C ARG A 110 -10.80 -0.87 -1.52
N ARG A 111 -11.06 -0.59 -2.79
CA ARG A 111 -10.43 -1.25 -3.92
C ARG A 111 -9.34 -0.35 -4.45
N SER A 112 -8.20 -0.95 -4.74
CA SER A 112 -6.97 -0.26 -5.08
C SER A 112 -6.46 -0.74 -6.43
N SER A 113 -6.20 0.21 -7.32
CA SER A 113 -5.46 -0.01 -8.55
C SER A 113 -4.05 0.53 -8.37
N ALA A 114 -3.07 -0.36 -8.30
CA ALA A 114 -1.68 -0.03 -8.01
C ALA A 114 -0.75 -0.43 -9.16
N LEU A 115 0.16 0.46 -9.53
CA LEU A 115 1.21 0.19 -10.50
C LEU A 115 2.53 -0.01 -9.78
N PHE A 116 3.18 -1.12 -10.08
CA PHE A 116 4.52 -1.46 -9.61
C PHE A 116 5.49 -1.58 -10.76
N VAL A 117 6.75 -1.22 -10.50
CA VAL A 117 7.87 -1.41 -11.43
C VAL A 117 8.95 -2.21 -10.71
N ALA A 118 9.63 -3.12 -11.43
CA ALA A 118 10.74 -3.87 -10.86
C ALA A 118 11.88 -2.94 -10.41
N ASP A 119 12.36 -3.16 -9.19
CA ASP A 119 13.58 -2.54 -8.67
C ASP A 119 14.27 -3.51 -7.71
N PRO A 120 15.43 -4.09 -8.09
CA PRO A 120 16.11 -5.10 -7.27
C PRO A 120 16.68 -4.54 -5.95
N THR A 121 16.69 -3.23 -5.76
CA THR A 121 17.13 -2.59 -4.52
C THR A 121 15.99 -2.33 -3.54
N ALA A 122 14.74 -2.45 -3.99
CA ALA A 122 13.56 -2.26 -3.16
C ALA A 122 13.27 -3.48 -2.28
N PRO A 123 12.59 -3.32 -1.12
CA PRO A 123 12.39 -4.38 -0.13
C PRO A 123 11.87 -5.71 -0.68
N GLU A 124 10.87 -5.67 -1.56
CA GLU A 124 10.28 -6.84 -2.19
C GLU A 124 10.63 -6.95 -3.69
N GLY A 125 11.65 -6.22 -4.15
CA GLY A 125 12.09 -6.23 -5.55
C GLY A 125 11.24 -5.40 -6.51
N VAL A 126 10.34 -4.57 -5.98
CA VAL A 126 9.47 -3.66 -6.73
C VAL A 126 9.30 -2.33 -6.00
N VAL A 127 8.99 -1.28 -6.76
CA VAL A 127 8.58 0.02 -6.23
C VAL A 127 7.16 0.37 -6.63
N TRP A 128 6.43 1.01 -5.72
CA TRP A 128 5.15 1.68 -5.99
C TRP A 128 5.38 2.88 -6.91
N ARG A 129 4.67 2.93 -8.03
CA ARG A 129 4.70 4.05 -8.99
C ARG A 129 3.39 4.83 -9.04
N TRP A 130 2.26 4.13 -8.83
CA TRP A 130 0.94 4.74 -8.82
C TRP A 130 0.01 3.98 -7.87
N LEU A 131 -0.91 4.69 -7.24
CA LEU A 131 -2.00 4.11 -6.47
C LEU A 131 -3.27 4.94 -6.67
N HIS A 132 -4.39 4.29 -6.96
CA HIS A 132 -5.71 4.92 -6.93
C HIS A 132 -6.66 4.03 -6.14
N GLU A 133 -7.27 4.60 -5.12
CA GLU A 133 -8.18 3.92 -4.22
C GLU A 133 -9.62 4.42 -4.39
N THR A 134 -10.57 3.50 -4.25
CA THR A 134 -12.01 3.79 -4.27
C THR A 134 -12.67 3.14 -3.07
N TRP A 135 -13.51 3.87 -2.33
CA TRP A 135 -14.34 3.28 -1.28
C TRP A 135 -15.27 2.20 -1.86
N VAL A 136 -15.41 1.10 -1.13
CA VAL A 136 -16.29 -0.01 -1.50
C VAL A 136 -17.32 -0.19 -0.41
N ASP A 137 -18.59 -0.34 -0.80
CA ASP A 137 -19.67 -0.67 0.12
C ASP A 137 -19.45 -2.09 0.67
N GLN A 138 -19.86 -2.36 1.91
CA GLN A 138 -19.71 -3.65 2.58
C GLN A 138 -20.31 -4.81 1.78
N ALA A 139 -21.36 -4.58 1.00
CA ALA A 139 -21.97 -5.62 0.15
C ALA A 139 -21.10 -6.03 -1.05
N GLN A 140 -20.09 -5.22 -1.40
CA GLN A 140 -19.16 -5.42 -2.51
C GLN A 140 -17.72 -5.62 -2.02
N ALA A 141 -17.55 -5.63 -0.70
CA ALA A 141 -16.31 -5.86 0.00
C ALA A 141 -16.03 -7.36 0.13
#